data_AF-A0A8C6ZY65-F1
#
_entry.id   AF-A0A8C6ZY65-F1
#
_cell.length_a   1.000
_cell.length_b   1.000
_cell.length_c   1.000
_cell.angle_alpha   90.00
_cell.angle_beta   90.00
_cell.angle_gamma   90.00
#
_symmetry.space_group_name_H-M   'P 1'
#
loop_
_entity.id
_entity.type
_entity.pdbx_description
1 polymer ?
#
loop_
_entity_poly.entity_id
_entity_poly.type
_entity_poly.pdbx_seq_one_letter_code
_entity_poly.pdbx_strand_id
1 'polypeptide(L)'
;MAVRSKLSWRPAAETARGRLLPLRTVVAWRGRTEWDQVMVGLYCKDSRLQQEALDRVSAWKSRYGPKMPLAVDCTAELVRCKVLDSSGKLRSHELILSYGLALVRFVNLITERKQKMVNIPLRQLASEVDIPIWVVDLRHELTHGKLPQLALCRKGCDVVLDWLRKTYWSRQLGNNLCEESEEEDEQEDTEANTEMDSDTWENQSSPHLKYLQINFCGRTLIQF
;
A
#
# COMPACT_ATOMS: atom_id res chain seq x y z
N MET A 1 -63.09 15.60 38.55
CA MET A 1 -61.98 15.99 37.64
C MET A 1 -60.72 15.24 38.06
N ALA A 2 -59.85 14.96 37.09
CA ALA A 2 -59.14 13.70 36.93
C ALA A 2 -57.97 13.42 37.89
N VAL A 3 -57.77 12.12 38.11
CA VAL A 3 -56.77 11.45 38.94
C VAL A 3 -55.38 11.56 38.31
N ARG A 4 -54.37 11.81 39.16
CA ARG A 4 -52.93 11.91 38.83
C ARG A 4 -52.41 10.64 38.15
N SER A 5 -51.86 10.77 36.93
CA SER A 5 -51.10 9.71 36.25
C SER A 5 -49.62 9.75 36.67
N LYS A 6 -49.15 8.70 37.36
CA LYS A 6 -47.72 8.44 37.56
C LYS A 6 -47.17 7.78 36.30
N LEU A 7 -46.32 8.48 35.55
CA LEU A 7 -45.51 7.86 34.50
C LEU A 7 -44.40 7.02 35.17
N SER A 8 -44.51 5.70 35.08
CA SER A 8 -43.44 4.77 35.43
C SER A 8 -42.43 4.72 34.29
N TRP A 9 -41.24 5.29 34.49
CA TRP A 9 -40.10 5.04 33.61
C TRP A 9 -39.64 3.58 33.78
N ARG A 10 -39.58 2.83 32.68
CA ARG A 10 -38.85 1.55 32.59
C ARG A 10 -37.52 1.82 31.88
N PRO A 11 -36.37 1.28 32.34
CA PRO A 11 -35.13 1.39 31.56
C PRO A 11 -35.23 0.49 30.33
N ALA A 12 -34.83 1.02 29.18
CA ALA A 12 -34.70 0.25 27.95
C ALA A 12 -33.59 -0.80 28.11
N ALA A 13 -33.89 -2.03 27.71
CA ALA A 13 -32.92 -3.12 27.70
C ALA A 13 -31.73 -2.75 26.81
N GLU A 14 -30.55 -2.85 27.40
CA GLU A 14 -29.25 -2.58 26.81
C GLU A 14 -29.00 -3.57 25.68
N THR A 15 -29.03 -3.07 24.43
CA THR A 15 -28.81 -3.88 23.24
C THR A 15 -27.36 -4.34 23.23
N ALA A 16 -27.15 -5.65 23.46
CA ALA A 16 -25.85 -6.30 23.32
C ALA A 16 -25.18 -5.88 22.01
N ARG A 17 -24.00 -5.27 22.09
CA ARG A 17 -23.16 -4.94 20.94
C ARG A 17 -22.79 -6.25 20.26
N GLY A 18 -23.52 -6.59 19.20
CA GLY A 18 -23.19 -7.74 18.37
C GLY A 18 -21.77 -7.58 17.85
N ARG A 19 -20.88 -8.52 18.19
CA ARG A 19 -19.59 -8.68 17.51
C ARG A 19 -19.89 -8.82 16.02
N LEU A 20 -19.65 -7.77 15.25
CA LEU A 20 -19.77 -7.79 13.80
C LEU A 20 -18.78 -8.84 13.31
N LEU A 21 -19.30 -9.95 12.76
CA LEU A 21 -18.47 -10.95 12.12
C LEU A 21 -17.57 -10.25 11.09
N PRO A 22 -16.26 -10.55 11.06
CA PRO A 22 -15.35 -9.89 10.15
C PRO A 22 -15.86 -10.03 8.72
N LEU A 23 -15.93 -8.91 8.01
CA LEU A 23 -16.41 -8.87 6.63
C LEU A 23 -15.55 -9.83 5.81
N ARG A 24 -16.19 -10.86 5.22
CA ARG A 24 -15.53 -11.79 4.30
C ARG A 24 -14.98 -10.99 3.12
N THR A 25 -13.67 -10.76 3.13
CA THR A 25 -12.97 -10.13 2.01
C THR A 25 -12.88 -11.17 0.90
N VAL A 26 -13.69 -10.99 -0.14
CA VAL A 26 -13.51 -11.77 -1.37
C VAL A 26 -12.12 -11.43 -1.90
N VAL A 27 -11.40 -12.41 -2.44
CA VAL A 27 -10.07 -12.25 -3.06
C VAL A 27 -9.99 -12.92 -4.44
N ALA A 28 -9.00 -12.52 -5.25
CA ALA A 28 -8.85 -12.98 -6.64
C ALA A 28 -8.14 -14.33 -6.76
N TRP A 29 -7.35 -14.70 -5.77
CA TRP A 29 -6.61 -15.96 -5.67
C TRP A 29 -7.41 -16.98 -4.86
N ARG A 30 -7.19 -18.26 -5.13
CA ARG A 30 -7.79 -19.40 -4.45
C ARG A 30 -7.37 -19.49 -2.98
N GLY A 31 -6.16 -19.06 -2.64
CA GLY A 31 -5.64 -19.11 -1.29
C GLY A 31 -4.19 -18.62 -1.20
N ARG A 32 -3.60 -18.73 -0.01
CA ARG A 32 -2.25 -18.23 0.30
C ARG A 32 -1.17 -18.83 -0.58
N THR A 33 -1.22 -20.13 -0.83
CA THR A 33 -0.23 -20.80 -1.67
C THR A 33 -0.17 -20.21 -3.08
N GLU A 34 -1.32 -19.90 -3.69
CA GLU A 34 -1.34 -19.27 -5.03
C GLU A 34 -0.75 -17.86 -4.98
N TRP A 35 -1.07 -17.09 -3.93
CA TRP A 35 -0.52 -15.76 -3.74
C TRP A 35 1.01 -15.78 -3.60
N ASP A 36 1.54 -16.66 -2.73
CA ASP A 36 2.97 -16.77 -2.48
C ASP A 36 3.72 -17.24 -3.73
N GLN A 37 3.15 -18.19 -4.48
CA GLN A 37 3.71 -18.64 -5.76
C GLN A 37 3.81 -17.50 -6.78
N VAL A 38 2.77 -16.66 -6.89
CA VAL A 38 2.79 -15.51 -7.80
C VAL A 38 3.82 -14.48 -7.33
N MET A 39 3.89 -14.19 -6.04
CA MET A 39 4.90 -13.26 -5.49
C MET A 39 6.32 -13.75 -5.81
N VAL A 40 6.63 -15.02 -5.52
CA VAL A 40 7.93 -15.62 -5.82
C VAL A 40 8.21 -15.60 -7.32
N GLY A 41 7.23 -15.98 -8.15
CA GLY A 41 7.36 -15.98 -9.60
C GLY A 41 7.61 -14.59 -10.20
N LEU A 42 6.94 -13.55 -9.70
CA LEU A 42 7.15 -12.16 -10.14
C LEU A 42 8.57 -11.65 -9.82
N TYR A 43 9.10 -12.00 -8.65
CA TYR A 43 10.41 -11.51 -8.17
C TYR A 43 11.58 -12.45 -8.48
N CYS A 44 11.33 -13.64 -9.02
CA CYS A 44 12.40 -14.51 -9.48
C CYS A 44 13.10 -13.90 -10.71
N LYS A 45 14.28 -14.40 -11.05
CA LYS A 45 15.04 -13.96 -12.24
C LYS A 45 14.81 -14.84 -13.47
N ASP A 46 13.97 -15.88 -13.35
CA ASP A 46 13.65 -16.79 -14.46
C ASP A 46 12.48 -16.22 -15.27
N SER A 47 12.73 -15.91 -16.55
CA SER A 47 11.73 -15.34 -17.45
C SER A 47 10.51 -16.24 -17.65
N ARG A 48 10.66 -17.58 -17.59
CA ARG A 48 9.54 -18.50 -17.74
C ARG A 48 8.62 -18.45 -16.53
N LEU A 49 9.19 -18.51 -15.32
CA LEU A 49 8.43 -18.40 -14.08
C LEU A 49 7.79 -17.02 -13.92
N GLN A 50 8.47 -15.96 -14.35
CA GLN A 50 7.87 -14.62 -14.43
C GLN A 50 6.67 -14.61 -15.37
N GLN A 51 6.77 -15.19 -16.57
CA GLN A 51 5.65 -15.26 -17.52
C GLN A 51 4.46 -16.02 -16.93
N GLU A 52 4.71 -17.18 -16.31
CA GLU A 52 3.67 -17.97 -15.65
C GLU A 52 3.00 -17.22 -14.48
N ALA A 53 3.75 -16.39 -13.75
CA ALA A 53 3.18 -15.53 -12.70
C ALA A 53 2.36 -14.38 -13.30
N LEU A 54 2.83 -13.77 -14.39
CA LEU A 54 2.09 -12.73 -15.11
C LEU A 54 0.75 -13.24 -15.64
N ASP A 55 0.71 -14.46 -16.18
CA ASP A 55 -0.52 -15.07 -16.70
C ASP A 55 -1.54 -15.29 -15.57
N ARG A 56 -1.07 -15.70 -14.38
CA ARG A 56 -1.91 -15.80 -13.18
C ARG A 56 -2.45 -14.44 -12.75
N VAL A 57 -1.62 -13.39 -12.73
CA VAL A 57 -2.07 -12.03 -12.43
C VAL A 57 -3.10 -11.53 -13.46
N SER A 58 -2.93 -11.86 -14.73
CA SER A 58 -3.93 -11.56 -15.77
C SER A 58 -5.27 -12.27 -15.50
N ALA A 59 -5.24 -13.53 -15.06
CA ALA A 59 -6.44 -14.24 -14.62
C ALA A 59 -7.09 -13.55 -13.41
N TRP A 60 -6.30 -13.14 -12.40
CA TRP A 60 -6.81 -12.37 -11.26
C TRP A 60 -7.48 -11.06 -11.70
N LYS A 61 -6.86 -10.33 -12.63
CA LYS A 61 -7.39 -9.07 -13.18
C LYS A 61 -8.72 -9.29 -13.90
N SER A 62 -8.89 -10.40 -14.62
CA SER A 62 -10.17 -10.74 -15.26
C SER A 62 -11.30 -11.00 -14.26
N ARG A 63 -10.98 -11.54 -13.07
CA ARG A 63 -11.95 -11.78 -11.99
C ARG A 63 -12.31 -10.52 -11.21
N TYR A 64 -11.31 -9.68 -10.92
CA TYR A 64 -11.45 -8.51 -10.05
C TYR A 64 -11.79 -7.22 -10.80
N GLY A 65 -11.42 -7.14 -12.07
CA GLY A 65 -11.54 -5.94 -12.88
C GLY A 65 -10.93 -4.72 -12.16
N PRO A 66 -11.70 -3.63 -11.99
CA PRO A 66 -11.23 -2.41 -11.34
C PRO A 66 -10.85 -2.55 -9.86
N LYS A 67 -11.28 -3.63 -9.19
CA LYS A 67 -10.99 -3.86 -7.76
C LYS A 67 -9.59 -4.44 -7.52
N MET A 68 -8.85 -4.77 -8.58
CA MET A 68 -7.52 -5.34 -8.49
C MET A 68 -6.59 -4.38 -7.72
N PRO A 69 -5.83 -4.84 -6.71
CA PRO A 69 -4.89 -3.97 -6.00
C PRO A 69 -3.90 -3.36 -6.98
N LEU A 70 -3.83 -2.02 -7.02
CA LEU A 70 -3.01 -1.29 -7.98
C LEU A 70 -1.52 -1.66 -7.84
N ALA A 71 -1.06 -2.00 -6.63
CA ALA A 71 0.32 -2.47 -6.42
C ALA A 71 0.62 -3.79 -7.14
N VAL A 72 -0.34 -4.73 -7.20
CA VAL A 72 -0.20 -5.98 -7.97
C VAL A 72 -0.14 -5.67 -9.46
N ASP A 73 -1.02 -4.80 -9.95
CA ASP A 73 -1.04 -4.41 -11.36
C ASP A 73 0.26 -3.69 -11.77
N CYS A 74 0.72 -2.72 -10.98
CA CYS A 74 2.00 -2.05 -11.18
C CYS A 74 3.19 -3.02 -11.17
N THR A 75 3.21 -3.98 -10.23
CA THR A 75 4.28 -4.99 -10.16
C THR A 75 4.29 -5.83 -11.45
N ALA A 76 3.13 -6.30 -11.90
CA ALA A 76 3.01 -7.12 -13.10
C ALA A 76 3.43 -6.38 -14.37
N GLU A 77 3.04 -5.10 -14.53
CA GLU A 77 3.43 -4.30 -15.69
C GLU A 77 4.96 -4.08 -15.75
N LEU A 78 5.60 -3.81 -14.60
CA LEU A 78 7.05 -3.65 -14.51
C LEU A 78 7.80 -4.96 -14.84
N VAL A 79 7.35 -6.08 -14.29
CA VAL A 79 7.94 -7.40 -14.58
C VAL A 79 7.73 -7.77 -16.06
N ARG A 80 6.56 -7.48 -16.64
CA ARG A 80 6.30 -7.68 -18.07
C ARG A 80 7.28 -6.89 -18.94
N CYS A 81 7.60 -5.65 -18.57
CA CYS A 81 8.63 -4.87 -19.26
C CYS A 81 9.99 -5.57 -19.22
N LYS A 82 10.41 -6.12 -18.06
CA LYS A 82 11.68 -6.86 -17.94
C LYS A 82 11.73 -8.14 -18.77
N VAL A 83 10.62 -8.89 -18.82
CA VAL A 83 10.50 -10.09 -19.66
C VAL A 83 10.61 -9.73 -21.15
N LEU A 84 9.91 -8.68 -21.59
CA LEU A 84 9.98 -8.19 -22.97
C LEU A 84 11.37 -7.69 -23.34
N ASP A 85 12.01 -6.94 -22.44
CA ASP A 85 13.38 -6.44 -22.60
C ASP A 85 14.39 -7.59 -22.77
N SER A 86 14.29 -8.60 -21.90
CA SER A 86 15.16 -9.79 -21.95
C SER A 86 14.94 -10.65 -23.19
N SER A 87 13.75 -10.59 -23.79
CA SER A 87 13.42 -11.35 -25.00
C SER A 87 14.14 -10.83 -26.25
N GLY A 88 14.65 -9.58 -26.23
CA GLY A 88 15.31 -8.95 -27.39
C GLY A 88 14.38 -8.67 -28.59
N LYS A 89 13.06 -8.87 -28.45
CA LYS A 89 12.10 -8.72 -29.55
C LYS A 89 11.75 -7.26 -29.86
N LEU A 90 11.79 -6.39 -28.85
CA LEU A 90 11.42 -4.97 -28.98
C LEU A 90 12.64 -4.08 -29.18
N ARG A 91 12.46 -2.99 -29.92
CA ARG A 91 13.47 -1.95 -30.09
C ARG A 91 13.54 -1.07 -28.84
N SER A 92 14.67 -0.37 -28.67
CA SER A 92 14.90 0.50 -27.51
C SER A 92 13.80 1.53 -27.29
N HIS A 93 13.25 2.10 -28.37
CA HIS A 93 12.16 3.08 -28.29
C HIS A 93 10.88 2.47 -27.71
N GLU A 94 10.47 1.29 -28.19
CA GLU A 94 9.29 0.58 -27.69
C GLU A 94 9.44 0.17 -26.22
N LEU A 95 10.67 -0.21 -25.83
CA LEU A 95 11.00 -0.51 -24.44
C LEU A 95 10.89 0.74 -23.56
N ILE A 96 11.43 1.88 -24.01
CA ILE A 96 11.32 3.15 -23.27
C ILE A 96 9.85 3.51 -23.04
N LEU A 97 8.99 3.38 -24.05
CA LEU A 97 7.56 3.65 -23.92
C LEU A 97 6.88 2.66 -22.96
N SER A 98 7.23 1.37 -23.03
CA SER A 98 6.66 0.33 -22.17
C SER A 98 7.03 0.55 -20.70
N TYR A 99 8.32 0.72 -20.40
CA TYR A 99 8.77 1.07 -19.05
C TYR A 99 8.19 2.41 -18.60
N GLY A 100 8.12 3.38 -19.50
CA GLY A 100 7.61 4.71 -19.21
C GLY A 100 6.17 4.67 -18.72
N LEU A 101 5.30 3.94 -19.43
CA LEU A 101 3.90 3.77 -19.01
C LEU A 101 3.79 3.08 -17.64
N ALA A 102 4.58 2.03 -17.40
CA ALA A 102 4.58 1.32 -16.12
C ALA A 102 5.05 2.21 -14.95
N LEU A 103 6.10 3.00 -15.16
CA LEU A 103 6.64 3.94 -14.16
C LEU A 103 5.66 5.08 -13.88
N VAL A 104 5.03 5.65 -14.91
CA VAL A 104 3.99 6.69 -14.74
C VAL A 104 2.82 6.15 -13.92
N ARG A 105 2.36 4.92 -14.19
CA ARG A 105 1.29 4.27 -13.40
C ARG A 105 1.69 4.09 -11.94
N PHE A 106 2.92 3.66 -11.66
CA PHE A 106 3.43 3.55 -10.30
C PHE A 106 3.46 4.91 -9.58
N VAL A 107 3.96 5.95 -10.23
CA VAL A 107 4.01 7.28 -9.60
C VAL A 107 2.59 7.79 -9.35
N ASN A 108 1.63 7.49 -10.23
CA ASN A 108 0.22 7.79 -9.99
C ASN A 108 -0.32 7.01 -8.77
N LEU A 109 0.03 5.73 -8.59
CA LEU A 109 -0.34 4.92 -7.41
C LEU A 109 0.07 5.61 -6.10
N ILE A 110 1.31 6.10 -6.00
CA ILE A 110 1.77 6.74 -4.76
C ILE A 110 1.10 8.10 -4.53
N THR A 111 0.65 8.78 -5.59
CA THR A 111 -0.04 10.09 -5.51
C THR A 111 -1.52 10.04 -5.19
N GLU A 112 -2.24 9.01 -5.65
CA GLU A 112 -3.71 9.02 -5.73
C GLU A 112 -4.44 9.20 -4.40
N ARG A 113 -3.85 8.79 -3.26
CA ARG A 113 -4.51 8.96 -1.95
C ARG A 113 -4.17 10.25 -1.25
N LYS A 114 -2.92 10.73 -1.35
CA LYS A 114 -2.51 11.96 -0.65
C LYS A 114 -3.06 13.20 -1.35
N GLN A 115 -3.13 13.19 -2.69
CA GLN A 115 -3.65 14.31 -3.47
C GLN A 115 -5.16 14.54 -3.33
N LYS A 116 -5.93 13.51 -2.95
CA LYS A 116 -7.38 13.65 -2.72
C LYS A 116 -7.72 14.49 -1.49
N MET A 117 -6.77 14.69 -0.58
CA MET A 117 -6.98 15.44 0.66
C MET A 117 -6.26 16.79 0.63
N VAL A 118 -5.05 16.86 0.05
CA VAL A 118 -4.23 18.08 -0.02
C VAL A 118 -3.40 18.08 -1.31
N ASN A 119 -3.26 19.23 -1.97
CA ASN A 119 -2.42 19.37 -3.16
C ASN A 119 -0.93 19.43 -2.77
N ILE A 120 -0.34 18.27 -2.48
CA ILE A 120 1.06 18.14 -2.06
C ILE A 120 1.95 17.97 -3.31
N PRO A 121 3.09 18.70 -3.41
CA PRO A 121 4.06 18.51 -4.48
C PRO A 121 4.58 17.07 -4.56
N LEU A 122 4.69 16.54 -5.77
CA LEU A 122 5.09 15.14 -6.01
C LEU A 122 6.46 14.77 -5.41
N ARG A 123 7.41 15.71 -5.45
CA ARG A 123 8.75 15.53 -4.86
C ARG A 123 8.70 15.37 -3.34
N GLN A 124 7.84 16.15 -2.67
CA GLN A 124 7.64 16.03 -1.22
C GLN A 124 7.04 14.68 -0.87
N LEU A 125 6.04 14.25 -1.65
CA LEU A 125 5.43 12.93 -1.45
C LEU A 125 6.42 11.79 -1.63
N ALA A 126 7.32 11.87 -2.62
CA ALA A 126 8.35 10.86 -2.84
C ALA A 126 9.27 10.71 -1.62
N SER A 127 9.69 11.83 -1.02
CA SER A 127 10.50 11.84 0.20
C SER A 127 9.79 11.20 1.39
N GLU A 128 8.48 11.43 1.54
CA GLU A 128 7.68 10.84 2.63
C GLU A 128 7.52 9.32 2.53
N VAL A 129 7.76 8.74 1.34
CA VAL A 129 7.51 7.32 1.06
C VAL A 129 8.79 6.56 0.75
N ASP A 130 9.95 7.19 0.95
CA ASP A 130 11.27 6.64 0.63
C ASP A 130 11.43 6.23 -0.84
N ILE A 131 10.84 7.00 -1.76
CA ILE A 131 11.08 6.86 -3.20
C ILE A 131 12.07 7.95 -3.65
N PRO A 132 13.15 7.58 -4.38
CA PRO A 132 14.09 8.58 -4.88
C PRO A 132 13.43 9.60 -5.80
N ILE A 133 13.73 10.88 -5.58
CA ILE A 133 13.14 12.02 -6.32
C ILE A 133 13.34 11.88 -7.84
N TRP A 134 14.45 11.32 -8.30
CA TRP A 134 14.70 11.14 -9.74
C TRP A 134 13.71 10.17 -10.40
N VAL A 135 13.08 9.25 -9.66
CA VAL A 135 12.00 8.37 -10.19
C VAL A 135 10.73 9.19 -10.48
N VAL A 136 10.48 10.22 -9.67
CA VAL A 136 9.43 11.22 -9.93
C VAL A 136 9.78 12.09 -11.13
N ASP A 137 11.05 12.48 -11.26
CA ASP A 137 11.50 13.29 -12.39
C ASP A 137 11.42 12.52 -13.71
N LEU A 138 11.66 11.21 -13.69
CA LEU A 138 11.41 10.31 -14.81
C LEU A 138 9.96 10.40 -15.32
N ARG A 139 8.97 10.44 -14.42
CA ARG A 139 7.56 10.65 -14.83
C ARG A 139 7.41 11.98 -15.56
N HIS A 140 7.98 13.05 -15.02
CA HIS A 140 7.91 14.38 -15.63
C HIS A 140 8.48 14.35 -17.05
N GLU A 141 9.69 13.82 -17.22
CA GLU A 141 10.34 13.65 -18.53
C GLU A 141 9.46 12.86 -19.52
N LEU A 142 8.96 11.70 -19.11
CA LEU A 142 8.12 10.82 -19.91
C LEU A 142 6.81 11.48 -20.36
N THR A 143 6.16 12.25 -19.47
CA THR A 143 4.87 12.90 -19.78
C THR A 143 5.01 14.18 -20.62
N HIS A 144 6.16 14.85 -20.54
CA HIS A 144 6.44 16.06 -21.32
C HIS A 144 7.22 15.78 -22.61
N GLY A 145 7.29 14.50 -23.03
CA GLY A 145 7.85 14.09 -24.32
C GLY A 145 9.38 14.09 -24.38
N LYS A 146 10.09 14.27 -23.26
CA LYS A 146 11.54 14.12 -23.18
C LYS A 146 11.85 12.66 -22.87
N LEU A 147 12.01 11.83 -23.90
CA LEU A 147 12.25 10.40 -23.71
C LEU A 147 13.60 10.17 -23.01
N PRO A 148 13.60 9.57 -21.81
CA PRO A 148 14.83 9.27 -21.09
C PRO A 148 15.60 8.13 -21.76
N GLN A 149 16.86 7.97 -21.35
CA GLN A 149 17.65 6.81 -21.77
C GLN A 149 17.05 5.51 -21.24
N LEU A 150 17.04 4.46 -22.06
CA LEU A 150 16.54 3.13 -21.67
C LEU A 150 17.21 2.59 -20.39
N ALA A 151 18.51 2.86 -20.21
CA ALA A 151 19.23 2.48 -19.00
C ALA A 151 18.61 3.09 -17.73
N LEU A 152 18.15 4.34 -17.81
CA LEU A 152 17.50 5.03 -16.70
C LEU A 152 16.10 4.44 -16.42
N CYS A 153 15.34 4.07 -17.46
CA CYS A 153 14.08 3.35 -17.31
C CYS A 153 14.26 1.99 -16.60
N ARG A 154 15.27 1.21 -17.00
CA ARG A 154 15.61 -0.08 -16.36
C ARG A 154 15.94 0.11 -14.87
N LYS A 155 16.79 1.09 -14.55
CA LYS A 155 17.14 1.44 -13.17
C LYS A 155 15.91 1.88 -12.37
N GLY A 156 15.03 2.69 -12.97
CA GLY A 156 13.77 3.11 -12.37
C GLY A 156 12.88 1.91 -12.04
N CYS A 157 12.75 0.97 -12.97
CA CYS A 157 12.00 -0.27 -12.78
C CYS A 157 12.54 -1.07 -11.58
N ASP A 158 13.86 -1.26 -11.49
CA ASP A 158 14.48 -2.00 -10.38
C ASP A 158 14.21 -1.36 -9.02
N VAL A 159 14.36 -0.03 -8.92
CA VAL A 159 14.08 0.72 -7.68
C VAL A 159 12.61 0.58 -7.27
N VAL A 160 11.69 0.74 -8.22
CA VAL A 160 10.26 0.65 -7.94
C VAL A 160 9.85 -0.78 -7.55
N LEU A 161 10.38 -1.80 -8.22
CA LEU A 161 10.11 -3.20 -7.87
C LEU A 161 10.62 -3.55 -6.47
N ASP A 162 11.82 -3.10 -6.10
CA ASP A 162 12.38 -3.30 -4.75
C ASP A 162 11.54 -2.58 -3.70
N TRP A 163 11.12 -1.35 -3.97
CA TRP A 163 10.21 -0.62 -3.09
C TRP A 163 8.89 -1.37 -2.90
N LEU A 164 8.21 -1.77 -3.99
CA LEU A 164 6.96 -2.54 -3.93
C LEU A 164 7.13 -3.84 -3.14
N ARG A 165 8.29 -4.49 -3.26
CA ARG A 165 8.59 -5.71 -2.51
C ARG A 165 8.58 -5.45 -1.01
N LYS A 166 9.24 -4.38 -0.58
CA LYS A 166 9.40 -4.01 0.83
C LYS A 166 8.12 -3.44 1.44
N THR A 167 7.44 -2.54 0.73
CA THR A 167 6.33 -1.76 1.28
C THR A 167 4.96 -2.39 1.06
N TYR A 168 4.80 -3.18 0.01
CA TYR A 168 3.57 -3.93 -0.28
C TYR A 168 3.80 -5.40 0.03
N TRP A 169 4.49 -6.17 -0.82
CA TRP A 169 4.49 -7.64 -0.73
C TRP A 169 4.96 -8.21 0.62
N SER A 170 5.94 -7.60 1.27
CA SER A 170 6.47 -8.09 2.56
C SER A 170 5.47 -7.90 3.72
N ARG A 171 4.65 -6.84 3.72
CA ARG A 171 3.65 -6.61 4.76
C ARG A 171 2.56 -7.68 4.74
N GLN A 172 2.24 -8.19 3.57
CA GLN A 172 1.27 -9.26 3.39
C GLN A 172 1.79 -10.59 3.95
N LEU A 173 3.10 -10.76 4.13
CA LEU A 173 3.66 -11.96 4.76
C LEU A 173 3.65 -11.85 6.30
N GLY A 174 3.85 -10.65 6.85
CA GLY A 174 4.00 -10.40 8.28
C GLY A 174 2.68 -10.31 9.08
N ASN A 175 1.53 -10.17 8.43
CA ASN A 175 0.24 -9.97 9.12
C ASN A 175 -0.32 -11.21 9.84
N ASN A 176 0.45 -12.30 9.93
CA ASN A 176 0.07 -13.52 10.65
C ASN A 176 0.57 -13.57 12.12
N LEU A 177 1.31 -12.56 12.59
CA LEU A 177 1.89 -12.54 13.95
C LEU A 177 1.27 -11.47 14.89
N CYS A 178 0.29 -10.70 14.42
CA CYS A 178 -0.34 -9.63 15.21
C CYS A 178 -1.87 -9.76 15.24
N GLU A 179 -2.38 -10.98 15.20
CA GLU A 179 -3.77 -11.30 15.60
C GLU A 179 -3.75 -11.96 16.99
N GLU A 180 -3.11 -11.32 17.98
CA GLU A 180 -3.27 -11.67 19.41
C GLU A 180 -2.55 -10.63 20.28
N SER A 181 -3.24 -9.52 20.56
CA SER A 181 -3.11 -8.72 21.79
C SER A 181 -3.99 -7.49 21.64
N GLU A 182 -5.29 -7.68 21.85
CA GLU A 182 -6.14 -6.61 22.39
C GLU A 182 -5.69 -6.43 23.84
N GLU A 183 -4.77 -5.50 24.08
CA GLU A 183 -4.58 -4.95 25.43
C GLU A 183 -5.43 -3.69 25.49
N GLU A 184 -6.50 -3.79 26.27
CA GLU A 184 -7.40 -2.71 26.64
C GLU A 184 -6.60 -1.75 27.53
N ASP A 185 -6.23 -0.57 27.01
CA ASP A 185 -5.72 0.52 27.84
C ASP A 185 -6.90 1.12 28.63
N GLU A 186 -7.22 0.50 29.77
CA GLU A 186 -7.92 1.18 30.87
C GLU A 186 -6.92 2.15 31.52
N GLN A 187 -6.97 3.44 31.13
CA GLN A 187 -6.21 4.48 31.81
C GLN A 187 -7.09 5.15 32.86
N GLU A 188 -6.94 4.67 34.09
CA GLU A 188 -7.52 5.19 35.32
C GLU A 188 -6.86 6.53 35.68
N ASP A 189 -7.69 7.56 35.89
CA ASP A 189 -7.27 8.89 36.35
C ASP A 189 -6.65 8.80 37.75
N THR A 190 -5.44 9.34 37.95
CA THR A 190 -5.03 9.80 39.29
C THR A 190 -4.12 11.02 39.20
N GLU A 191 -4.65 12.16 39.65
CA GLU A 191 -3.95 13.42 39.85
C GLU A 191 -3.07 13.38 41.11
N ALA A 192 -1.82 13.86 41.03
CA ALA A 192 -1.13 14.54 42.14
C ALA A 192 0.13 15.29 41.65
N ASN A 193 0.16 16.60 41.92
CA ASN A 193 1.25 17.56 41.68
C ASN A 193 2.52 17.27 42.51
N THR A 194 3.70 17.72 42.03
CA THR A 194 4.64 18.66 42.74
C THR A 194 5.90 18.97 41.88
N GLU A 195 6.04 20.26 41.52
CA GLU A 195 7.22 21.15 41.35
C GLU A 195 8.58 20.71 40.73
N MET A 196 8.82 21.21 39.51
CA MET A 196 9.97 21.92 38.87
C MET A 196 11.36 21.99 39.58
N ASP A 197 12.47 21.58 38.91
CA ASP A 197 13.51 22.50 38.39
C ASP A 197 14.60 21.87 37.46
N SER A 198 15.05 22.70 36.52
CA SER A 198 16.26 22.81 35.67
C SER A 198 16.97 21.64 34.92
N ASP A 199 17.17 21.93 33.62
CA ASP A 199 18.24 21.52 32.68
C ASP A 199 18.30 20.10 32.12
N THR A 200 17.94 19.95 30.83
CA THR A 200 18.82 19.46 29.74
C THR A 200 18.03 19.50 28.41
N TRP A 201 18.45 20.34 27.46
CA TRP A 201 17.87 20.39 26.12
C TRP A 201 18.40 19.23 25.27
N GLU A 202 17.68 18.10 25.25
CA GLU A 202 17.88 17.04 24.26
C GLU A 202 16.69 16.97 23.28
N ASN A 203 16.98 17.42 22.06
CA ASN A 203 16.57 16.82 20.79
C ASN A 203 15.14 16.28 20.68
N GLN A 204 14.18 17.18 20.47
CA GLN A 204 12.79 16.84 20.11
C GLN A 204 12.71 16.26 18.69
N SER A 205 12.95 14.96 18.55
CA SER A 205 12.32 14.18 17.48
C SER A 205 10.90 13.85 17.91
N SER A 206 9.94 14.60 17.38
CA SER A 206 8.52 14.50 17.70
C SER A 206 8.01 13.04 17.63
N PRO A 207 7.34 12.50 18.69
CA PRO A 207 6.79 11.14 18.69
C PRO A 207 5.66 10.93 17.66
N HIS A 208 5.14 12.02 17.09
CA HIS A 208 4.06 12.01 16.12
C HIS A 208 4.47 11.44 14.74
N LEU A 209 5.78 11.28 14.48
CA LEU A 209 6.29 10.79 13.19
C LEU A 209 6.35 9.26 13.07
N LYS A 210 6.03 8.50 14.13
CA LYS A 210 5.96 7.03 14.04
C LYS A 210 4.57 6.48 13.68
N TYR A 211 3.51 7.27 13.87
CA TYR A 211 2.13 6.80 13.66
C TYR A 211 1.52 7.16 12.30
N LEU A 212 2.23 7.92 11.45
CA LEU A 212 1.89 8.10 10.04
C LEU A 212 2.50 6.99 9.18
N GLN A 213 2.31 5.74 9.63
CA GLN A 213 2.65 4.55 8.88
C GLN A 213 1.70 4.48 7.69
N ILE A 214 2.18 4.98 6.56
CA ILE A 214 1.33 5.30 5.42
C ILE A 214 0.58 4.03 4.99
N ASN A 215 -0.72 4.04 5.26
CA ASN A 215 -1.71 3.09 4.77
C ASN A 215 -1.80 3.26 3.25
N PHE A 216 -0.81 2.76 2.51
CA PHE A 216 -0.78 2.70 1.03
C PHE A 216 -1.73 1.62 0.49
N CYS A 217 -2.23 0.74 1.34
CA CYS A 217 -3.31 -0.18 1.04
C CYS A 217 -4.57 0.30 1.77
N GLY A 218 -5.64 0.61 1.05
CA GLY A 218 -6.89 1.01 1.69
C GLY A 218 -7.45 -0.23 2.32
N ARG A 219 -7.18 -0.46 3.61
CA ARG A 219 -7.74 -1.59 4.39
C ARG A 219 -7.62 -3.00 3.78
N THR A 220 -6.80 -3.24 2.75
CA THR A 220 -6.69 -4.58 2.13
C THR A 220 -5.38 -5.23 2.54
N LEU A 221 -5.16 -5.36 3.85
CA LEU A 221 -4.48 -6.56 4.29
C LEU A 221 -5.26 -7.71 3.70
N ILE A 222 -4.61 -8.47 2.83
CA ILE A 222 -5.22 -9.66 2.27
C ILE A 222 -5.36 -10.63 3.42
N GLN A 223 -6.56 -10.70 3.98
CA GLN A 223 -6.96 -11.77 4.87
C GLN A 223 -7.13 -13.03 4.02
N PHE A 224 -6.50 -14.12 4.45
CA PHE A 224 -6.55 -15.42 3.80
C PHE A 224 -7.54 -16.34 4.51
#